data_AF-A0A962GJT3-F1
#
_entry.id   AF-A0A962GJT3-F1
#
_cell.length_a   1.000
_cell.length_b   1.000
_cell.length_c   1.000
_cell.angle_alpha   90.00
_cell.angle_beta   90.00
_cell.angle_gamma   90.00
#
_symmetry.space_group_name_H-M   'P 1'
#
loop_
_entity.id
_entity.type
_entity.pdbx_description
1 polymer ?
#
loop_
_entity_poly.entity_id
_entity_poly.type
_entity_poly.pdbx_seq_one_letter_code
_entity_poly.pdbx_strand_id
1 'polypeptide(L)'
;MTIKESTTGCNSTSNNLNNPANTLTPAELSKLILKTKGQTIPTHEQLKKAYGARSSQKATALHILKAHGSISTEQMCAMGWRSGGKRISELREDGHPIVGIADWSKNGEKTYYYLPDYKGDVNG
;
A
#
# COMPACT_ATOMS: atom_id res chain seq x y z
N MET A 1 -14.06 13.00 -31.23
CA MET A 1 -13.12 13.53 -30.21
C MET A 1 -12.50 12.34 -29.50
N THR A 2 -11.20 12.12 -29.70
CA THR A 2 -10.46 10.98 -29.15
C THR A 2 -9.97 11.35 -27.76
N ILE A 3 -10.55 10.77 -26.72
CA ILE A 3 -10.12 11.02 -25.34
C ILE A 3 -9.01 10.03 -25.02
N LYS A 4 -7.81 10.58 -24.81
CA LYS A 4 -6.59 9.86 -24.40
C LYS A 4 -6.82 9.27 -23.01
N GLU A 5 -6.55 7.97 -22.89
CA GLU A 5 -6.55 7.24 -21.61
C GLU A 5 -5.46 7.80 -20.69
N SER A 6 -5.84 8.24 -19.49
CA SER A 6 -4.92 8.73 -18.46
C SER A 6 -4.57 7.57 -17.53
N THR A 7 -3.30 7.17 -17.56
CA THR A 7 -2.72 6.12 -16.74
C THR A 7 -2.35 6.68 -15.37
N THR A 8 -3.24 6.54 -14.37
CA THR A 8 -2.87 6.61 -12.95
C THR A 8 -3.49 5.43 -12.21
N GLY A 9 -2.93 4.24 -12.42
CA GLY A 9 -3.27 3.03 -11.67
C GLY A 9 -2.17 2.72 -10.65
N CYS A 10 -2.48 2.79 -9.36
CA CYS A 10 -1.68 2.09 -8.35
C CYS A 10 -1.85 0.58 -8.60
N ASN A 11 -0.85 -0.03 -9.24
CA ASN A 11 -0.85 -1.46 -9.54
C ASN A 11 -0.93 -2.30 -8.26
N SER A 12 -2.02 -3.04 -8.11
CA SER A 12 -2.13 -4.16 -7.17
C SER A 12 -1.61 -5.42 -7.86
N THR A 13 -0.41 -5.87 -7.50
CA THR A 13 0.05 -7.22 -7.86
C THR A 13 -0.24 -8.14 -6.68
N SER A 14 -1.34 -8.89 -6.76
CA SER A 14 -1.63 -10.01 -5.86
C SER A 14 -0.80 -11.21 -6.28
N ASN A 15 0.28 -11.52 -5.54
CA ASN A 15 0.96 -12.80 -5.66
C ASN A 15 0.37 -13.76 -4.63
N ASN A 16 -0.58 -14.59 -5.06
CA ASN A 16 -1.06 -15.72 -4.28
C ASN A 16 -0.07 -16.89 -4.46
N LEU A 17 0.84 -17.05 -3.50
CA LEU A 17 2.00 -17.97 -3.58
C LEU A 17 1.75 -19.38 -3.02
N ASN A 18 0.51 -19.72 -2.66
CA ASN A 18 0.22 -20.97 -1.94
C ASN A 18 -0.61 -21.98 -2.75
N ASN A 19 -0.28 -22.20 -4.03
CA ASN A 19 -0.84 -23.32 -4.79
C ASN A 19 0.28 -24.31 -5.20
N PRO A 20 0.29 -25.56 -4.70
CA PRO A 20 1.36 -26.53 -4.97
C PRO A 20 1.40 -27.05 -6.43
N ALA A 21 0.56 -26.52 -7.34
CA ALA A 21 0.55 -26.85 -8.76
C ALA A 21 1.50 -25.99 -9.63
N ASN A 22 2.20 -25.00 -9.06
CA ASN A 22 3.09 -24.11 -9.81
C ASN A 22 4.54 -24.61 -9.85
N THR A 23 4.77 -25.81 -10.39
CA THR A 23 6.13 -26.17 -10.84
C THR A 23 6.41 -25.39 -12.11
N LEU A 24 6.97 -24.19 -11.96
CA LEU A 24 7.38 -23.35 -13.08
C LEU A 24 8.28 -24.16 -14.00
N THR A 25 7.87 -24.29 -15.26
CA THR A 25 8.68 -24.98 -16.25
C THR A 25 10.00 -24.21 -16.45
N PRO A 26 11.10 -24.87 -16.83
CA PRO A 26 12.38 -24.20 -17.08
C PRO A 26 12.27 -23.02 -18.07
N ALA A 27 11.29 -23.06 -18.98
CA ALA A 27 10.97 -21.99 -19.92
C ALA A 27 10.32 -20.76 -19.27
N GLU A 28 9.45 -20.95 -18.27
CA GLU A 28 8.83 -19.86 -17.50
C GLU A 28 9.83 -19.23 -16.54
N LEU A 29 10.71 -20.04 -15.95
CA LEU A 29 11.83 -19.55 -15.14
C LEU A 29 12.77 -18.68 -15.99
N SER A 30 13.08 -19.13 -17.20
CA SER A 30 13.91 -18.39 -18.16
C SER A 30 13.26 -17.08 -18.61
N LYS A 31 11.93 -17.04 -18.81
CA LYS A 31 11.20 -15.80 -19.13
C LYS A 31 11.19 -14.82 -17.95
N LEU A 32 11.08 -15.30 -16.71
CA LEU A 32 11.17 -14.46 -15.50
C LEU A 32 12.56 -13.84 -15.37
N ILE A 33 13.62 -14.65 -15.57
CA ILE A 33 15.02 -14.20 -15.53
C ILE A 33 15.32 -13.22 -16.68
N LEU A 34 14.74 -13.41 -17.87
CA LEU A 34 14.90 -12.49 -19.00
C LEU A 34 14.21 -11.15 -18.77
N LYS A 35 13.05 -11.13 -18.09
CA LYS A 35 12.30 -9.91 -17.74
C LYS A 35 12.99 -9.08 -16.66
N THR A 36 13.87 -9.68 -15.86
CA THR A 36 14.70 -9.01 -14.85
C THR A 36 16.02 -8.46 -15.36
N LYS A 37 16.33 -8.55 -16.67
CA LYS A 37 17.55 -7.95 -17.25
C LYS A 37 17.49 -6.42 -17.14
N GLY A 38 17.98 -5.90 -16.01
CA GLY A 38 18.02 -4.48 -15.65
C GLY A 38 17.54 -4.17 -14.24
N GLN A 39 16.90 -5.11 -13.52
CA GLN A 39 16.50 -4.92 -12.12
C GLN A 39 17.49 -5.59 -11.18
N THR A 40 18.21 -4.78 -10.41
CA THR A 40 19.06 -5.24 -9.31
C THR A 40 18.18 -5.92 -8.26
N ILE A 41 18.41 -7.21 -7.98
CA ILE A 41 17.69 -7.92 -6.93
C ILE A 41 18.07 -7.28 -5.58
N PRO A 42 17.10 -6.87 -4.75
CA PRO A 42 17.40 -6.28 -3.46
C PRO A 42 18.18 -7.25 -2.56
N THR A 43 19.21 -6.76 -1.89
CA THR A 43 19.95 -7.55 -0.91
C THR A 43 19.09 -7.83 0.32
N HIS A 44 19.46 -8.85 1.10
CA HIS A 44 18.79 -9.17 2.36
C HIS A 44 18.72 -7.95 3.31
N GLU A 45 19.82 -7.19 3.43
CA GLU A 45 19.88 -5.98 4.25
C GLU A 45 18.95 -4.88 3.73
N GLN A 46 18.83 -4.71 2.41
CA GLN A 46 17.89 -3.76 1.81
C GLN A 46 16.44 -4.15 2.11
N LEU A 47 16.13 -5.44 2.04
CA LEU A 47 14.81 -5.97 2.42
C LEU A 47 14.53 -5.74 3.90
N LYS A 48 15.47 -6.11 4.79
CA LYS A 48 15.36 -5.90 6.24
C LYS A 48 15.12 -4.44 6.59
N LYS A 49 15.86 -3.52 5.97
CA LYS A 49 15.68 -2.08 6.13
C LYS A 49 14.31 -1.61 5.63
N ALA A 50 13.84 -2.12 4.49
CA ALA A 50 12.52 -1.79 3.96
C ALA A 50 11.38 -2.27 4.87
N TYR A 51 11.50 -3.49 5.41
CA TYR A 51 10.54 -4.02 6.39
C TYR A 51 10.53 -3.20 7.68
N GLY A 52 11.71 -2.84 8.22
CA GLY A 52 11.81 -1.98 9.40
C GLY A 52 11.17 -0.61 9.19
N ALA A 53 11.43 0.03 8.04
CA ALA A 53 10.81 1.29 7.68
C ALA A 53 9.28 1.17 7.57
N ARG A 54 8.77 0.09 6.96
CA ARG A 54 7.32 -0.18 6.86
C ARG A 54 6.66 -0.30 8.24
N SER A 55 7.25 -1.08 9.14
CA SER A 55 6.74 -1.23 10.51
C SER A 55 6.73 0.10 11.26
N SER A 56 7.79 0.89 11.10
CA SER A 56 7.88 2.24 11.69
C SER A 56 6.80 3.18 11.15
N GLN A 57 6.61 3.23 9.82
CA GLN A 57 5.55 4.04 9.21
C GLN A 57 4.16 3.64 9.70
N LYS A 58 3.89 2.33 9.82
CA LYS A 58 2.61 1.82 10.34
C LYS A 58 2.38 2.28 11.79
N ALA A 59 3.39 2.15 12.65
CA ALA A 59 3.32 2.59 14.04
C ALA A 59 3.09 4.11 14.15
N THR A 60 3.81 4.90 13.36
CA THR A 60 3.65 6.36 13.33
C THR A 60 2.27 6.78 12.83
N ALA A 61 1.74 6.11 11.80
CA ALA A 61 0.40 6.39 11.28
C ALA A 61 -0.66 6.16 12.36
N LEU A 62 -0.56 5.05 13.09
CA LEU A 62 -1.47 4.75 14.20
C LEU A 62 -1.35 5.77 15.34
N HIS A 63 -0.12 6.19 15.66
CA HIS A 63 0.10 7.21 16.70
C HIS A 63 -0.55 8.54 16.32
N ILE A 64 -0.35 9.03 15.10
CA ILE A 64 -0.95 10.27 14.60
C ILE A 64 -2.49 10.15 14.60
N LEU A 65 -3.01 9.03 14.11
CA LEU A 65 -4.45 8.76 14.09
C LEU A 65 -5.07 8.78 15.48
N LYS A 66 -4.41 8.21 16.49
CA LYS A 66 -4.88 8.23 17.88
C LYS A 66 -4.72 9.60 18.54
N ALA A 67 -3.66 10.33 18.23
CA ALA A 67 -3.35 11.63 18.84
C ALA A 67 -4.17 12.78 18.24
N HIS A 68 -4.37 12.77 16.91
CA HIS A 68 -4.97 13.87 16.16
C HIS A 68 -6.32 13.50 15.54
N GLY A 69 -6.76 12.25 15.66
CA GLY A 69 -8.01 11.74 15.09
C GLY A 69 -7.99 11.54 13.58
N SER A 70 -7.04 12.13 12.85
CA SER A 70 -6.97 12.04 11.39
C SER A 70 -5.57 12.23 10.81
N ILE A 71 -5.39 11.77 9.58
CA ILE A 71 -4.19 12.01 8.76
C ILE A 71 -4.57 12.02 7.27
N SER A 72 -4.08 13.01 6.51
CA SER A 72 -4.31 13.09 5.06
C SER A 72 -3.20 12.44 4.24
N THR A 73 -3.51 12.07 2.99
CA THR A 73 -2.50 11.63 2.01
C THR A 73 -1.41 12.68 1.81
N GLU A 74 -1.76 13.96 1.75
CA GLU A 74 -0.79 15.06 1.63
C GLU A 74 0.20 15.10 2.82
N GLN A 75 -0.31 14.98 4.05
CA GLN A 75 0.52 14.92 5.25
C GLN A 75 1.46 13.70 5.22
N MET A 76 0.95 12.55 4.80
CA MET A 76 1.76 11.34 4.64
C MET A 76 2.85 11.53 3.58
N CYS A 77 2.54 12.16 2.46
CA CYS A 77 3.52 12.49 1.43
C CYS A 77 4.59 13.47 1.95
N ALA A 78 4.20 14.48 2.73
CA ALA A 78 5.13 15.42 3.36
C ALA A 78 6.08 14.74 4.37
N MET A 79 5.63 13.66 5.03
CA MET A 79 6.48 12.79 5.86
C MET A 79 7.33 11.79 5.04
N GLY A 80 7.29 11.84 3.71
CA GLY A 80 8.04 10.96 2.81
C GLY A 80 7.37 9.60 2.53
N TRP A 81 6.10 9.42 2.89
CA TRP A 81 5.40 8.14 2.74
C TRP A 81 4.70 8.05 1.38
N ARG A 82 5.45 7.65 0.35
CA ARG A 82 4.91 7.45 -1.01
C ARG A 82 3.79 6.40 -1.10
N SER A 83 3.62 5.56 -0.09
CA SER A 83 2.58 4.53 -0.02
C SER A 83 1.78 4.59 1.30
N GLY A 84 1.51 5.80 1.80
CA GLY A 84 0.77 6.02 3.04
C GLY A 84 -0.58 5.30 3.10
N GLY A 85 -1.37 5.36 2.02
CA GLY A 85 -2.66 4.65 1.94
C GLY A 85 -2.56 3.14 2.18
N LYS A 86 -1.45 2.50 1.73
CA LYS A 86 -1.22 1.06 1.98
C LYS A 86 -0.95 0.77 3.46
N ARG A 87 -0.26 1.68 4.17
CA ARG A 87 -0.07 1.57 5.63
C ARG A 87 -1.39 1.65 6.38
N ILE A 88 -2.30 2.52 5.91
CA ILE A 88 -3.64 2.64 6.48
C ILE A 88 -4.47 1.38 6.24
N SER A 89 -4.42 0.80 5.04
CA SER A 89 -5.10 -0.49 4.78
C SER A 89 -4.61 -1.60 5.72
N GLU A 90 -3.30 -1.68 5.95
CA GLU A 90 -2.73 -2.65 6.90
C GLU A 90 -3.21 -2.42 8.34
N LEU A 91 -3.35 -1.17 8.78
CA LEU A 91 -3.92 -0.87 10.09
C LEU A 91 -5.39 -1.31 10.20
N ARG A 92 -6.16 -1.23 9.11
CA ARG A 92 -7.53 -1.76 9.09
C ARG A 92 -7.54 -3.28 9.17
N GLU A 93 -6.63 -3.93 8.45
CA GLU A 93 -6.43 -5.39 8.52
C GLU A 93 -6.03 -5.83 9.95
N ASP A 94 -5.27 -5.00 10.69
CA ASP A 94 -4.97 -5.24 12.12
C ASP A 94 -6.18 -5.00 13.05
N GLY A 95 -7.33 -4.55 12.53
CA GLY A 95 -8.55 -4.29 13.30
C GLY A 95 -8.69 -2.87 13.84
N HIS A 96 -7.90 -1.90 13.35
CA HIS A 96 -8.10 -0.50 13.72
C HIS A 96 -9.27 0.12 12.94
N PRO A 97 -10.25 0.74 13.63
CA PRO A 97 -11.42 1.31 12.98
C PRO A 97 -11.05 2.65 12.32
N ILE A 98 -10.63 2.56 11.05
CA ILE A 98 -10.17 3.70 10.27
C ILE A 98 -11.03 3.84 9.02
N VAL A 99 -11.62 5.03 8.85
CA VAL A 99 -12.42 5.38 7.66
C VAL A 99 -11.65 6.34 6.78
N GLY A 100 -11.68 6.14 5.46
CA GLY A 100 -11.07 7.05 4.50
C GLY A 100 -12.14 7.81 3.72
N ILE A 101 -12.09 9.14 3.78
CA ILE A 101 -12.95 10.03 2.99
C ILE A 101 -12.12 10.56 1.82
N ALA A 102 -12.64 10.41 0.60
CA ALA A 102 -12.01 10.99 -0.59
C ALA A 102 -12.19 12.50 -0.60
N ASP A 103 -11.10 13.23 -0.84
CA ASP A 103 -11.16 14.66 -1.06
C ASP A 103 -11.45 14.92 -2.53
N TRP A 104 -12.71 15.23 -2.86
CA TRP A 104 -13.13 15.48 -4.24
C TRP A 104 -12.53 16.75 -4.83
N SER A 105 -11.98 17.65 -3.99
CA SER A 105 -11.30 18.86 -4.44
C SER A 105 -9.83 18.60 -4.82
N LYS A 106 -9.25 17.49 -4.35
CA LYS A 106 -7.84 17.14 -4.56
C LYS A 106 -7.72 15.79 -5.26
N ASN A 107 -7.13 15.79 -6.45
CA ASN A 107 -7.15 14.66 -7.37
C ASN A 107 -6.50 13.39 -6.74
N GLY A 108 -7.34 12.45 -6.27
CA GLY A 108 -6.91 11.18 -5.70
C GLY A 108 -6.45 11.21 -4.23
N GLU A 109 -6.61 12.35 -3.53
CA GLU A 109 -6.28 12.43 -2.11
C GLU A 109 -7.41 11.91 -1.21
N LYS A 110 -7.02 11.40 -0.04
CA LYS A 110 -7.95 10.90 0.98
C LYS A 110 -7.50 11.40 2.35
N THR A 111 -8.47 11.64 3.22
CA THR A 111 -8.24 11.87 4.64
C THR A 111 -8.74 10.67 5.42
N TYR A 112 -7.90 10.15 6.29
CA TYR A 112 -8.19 8.97 7.09
C TYR A 112 -8.50 9.39 8.51
N TYR A 113 -9.56 8.85 9.08
CA TYR A 113 -10.08 9.18 10.41
C TYR A 113 -10.08 7.94 11.30
N TYR A 114 -9.61 8.10 12.53
CA TYR A 114 -9.70 7.07 13.56
C TYR A 114 -11.02 7.22 14.31
N LEU A 115 -11.88 6.22 14.21
CA LEU A 115 -13.21 6.25 14.78
C LEU A 115 -13.39 5.04 15.73
N PRO A 116 -12.96 5.14 16.99
CA PRO A 116 -12.94 4.00 17.92
C PRO A 116 -14.31 3.35 18.12
N ASP A 117 -15.39 4.13 17.99
CA ASP A 117 -16.78 3.67 18.15
C ASP A 117 -17.46 3.27 16.83
N TYR A 118 -16.77 3.43 15.70
CA TYR A 118 -17.32 3.09 14.39
C TYR A 118 -17.23 1.60 14.14
N LYS A 119 -18.41 0.95 14.14
CA LYS A 119 -18.59 -0.46 13.79
C LYS A 119 -19.05 -0.68 12.35
N GLY A 120 -18.77 0.25 11.44
CA GLY A 120 -19.32 0.23 10.08
C GLY A 120 -18.88 -0.99 9.27
N ASP A 121 -19.83 -1.49 8.46
CA ASP A 121 -19.78 -2.76 7.75
C ASP A 121 -18.48 -2.99 6.98
N VAL A 122 -17.87 -4.14 7.23
CA VAL A 122 -16.90 -4.81 6.36
C VAL A 122 -17.59 -5.08 5.02
N ASN A 123 -17.66 -4.09 4.12
CA ASN A 123 -17.79 -4.19 2.66
C ASN A 123 -18.16 -2.81 2.06
N GLY A 124 -17.19 -2.19 1.36
CA GLY A 124 -17.40 -0.99 0.55
C GLY A 124 -16.24 -0.81 -0.43
#